data_AF-X1FHZ6-F1
#
_entry.id   AF-X1FHZ6-F1
#
_cell.length_a   1.000
_cell.length_b   1.000
_cell.length_c   1.000
_cell.angle_alpha   90.00
_cell.angle_beta   90.00
_cell.angle_gamma   90.00
#
_symmetry.space_group_name_H-M   'P 1'
#
loop_
_entity.id
_entity.type
_entity.pdbx_description
1 polymer ?
#
loop_
_entity_poly.entity_id
_entity_poly.type
_entity_poly.pdbx_seq_one_letter_code
_entity_poly.pdbx_strand_id
1 'polypeptide(L)'
;MEPTGKFLEPQGEFTEAEFEDAYAEQAKGLTEGKADFLLIETQHDLREALCALRGARKVSELPAFVTITFNKGSRGFFTLMGNSVTQCIEELEKENVPVIGTNCTLDSSEMVEVVKIFRENTFLPLIAQANAGKPALSIDGNVAYSQGLEGYVRYIPEMIKNGANIIGGCCGTNPNYIKTMAEIIKKKSK
;
A
#
# COMPACT_ATOMS: atom_id res chain seq x y z
N MET A 1 -8.54 0.79 -6.02
CA MET A 1 -9.65 0.16 -5.28
C MET A 1 -9.24 0.13 -3.83
N GLU A 2 -9.97 0.82 -2.98
CA GLU A 2 -9.66 1.03 -1.56
C GLU A 2 -10.49 0.08 -0.67
N PRO A 3 -10.13 -0.12 0.62
CA PRO A 3 -10.96 -0.90 1.53
C PRO A 3 -12.37 -0.32 1.65
N THR A 4 -13.34 -1.21 1.86
CA THR A 4 -14.76 -0.88 2.06
C THR A 4 -15.01 -0.07 3.34
N GLY A 5 -14.09 -0.13 4.31
CA GLY A 5 -14.30 0.40 5.66
C GLY A 5 -15.33 -0.40 6.46
N LYS A 6 -15.68 -1.60 6.00
CA LYS A 6 -16.55 -2.57 6.67
C LYS A 6 -15.71 -3.78 7.09
N PHE A 7 -16.27 -4.60 7.96
CA PHE A 7 -15.60 -5.82 8.43
C PHE A 7 -16.31 -7.06 7.91
N LEU A 8 -15.52 -8.09 7.59
CA LEU A 8 -16.01 -9.43 7.31
C LEU A 8 -16.51 -10.12 8.58
N GLU A 9 -17.41 -11.08 8.44
CA GLU A 9 -17.77 -12.00 9.52
C GLU A 9 -16.51 -12.72 10.08
N PRO A 10 -16.43 -12.96 11.41
CA PRO A 10 -17.43 -12.63 12.44
C PRO A 10 -17.30 -11.22 13.05
N GLN A 11 -16.37 -10.38 12.62
CA GLN A 11 -16.17 -9.03 13.18
C GLN A 11 -17.17 -7.99 12.66
N GLY A 12 -17.71 -8.21 11.46
CA GLY A 12 -18.80 -7.45 10.89
C GLY A 12 -19.93 -8.34 10.36
N GLU A 13 -20.74 -7.77 9.50
CA GLU A 13 -21.99 -8.37 9.00
C GLU A 13 -21.91 -8.84 7.53
N PHE A 14 -20.74 -8.70 6.90
CA PHE A 14 -20.56 -9.00 5.48
C PHE A 14 -19.78 -10.29 5.27
N THR A 15 -20.20 -11.03 4.26
CA THR A 15 -19.54 -12.25 3.80
C THR A 15 -18.42 -11.93 2.80
N GLU A 16 -17.51 -12.89 2.59
CA GLU A 16 -16.44 -12.76 1.58
C GLU A 16 -17.03 -12.60 0.17
N ALA A 17 -18.14 -13.29 -0.13
CA ALA A 17 -18.82 -13.19 -1.42
C ALA A 17 -19.36 -11.78 -1.69
N GLU A 18 -19.96 -11.12 -0.69
CA GLU A 18 -20.45 -9.74 -0.83
C GLU A 18 -19.31 -8.75 -1.07
N PHE A 19 -18.17 -8.93 -0.41
CA PHE A 19 -16.98 -8.13 -0.66
C PHE A 19 -16.44 -8.36 -2.07
N GLU A 20 -16.29 -9.63 -2.48
CA GLU A 20 -15.84 -9.99 -3.83
C GLU A 20 -16.73 -9.36 -4.91
N ASP A 21 -18.06 -9.38 -4.74
CA ASP A 21 -19.01 -8.80 -5.68
C ASP A 21 -18.88 -7.26 -5.73
N ALA A 22 -18.70 -6.60 -4.59
CA ALA A 22 -18.47 -5.15 -4.53
C ALA A 22 -17.17 -4.72 -5.21
N TYR A 23 -16.09 -5.51 -5.06
CA TYR A 23 -14.83 -5.25 -5.76
C TYR A 23 -14.88 -5.59 -7.25
N ALA A 24 -15.66 -6.60 -7.65
CA ALA A 24 -15.90 -6.92 -9.04
C ALA A 24 -16.56 -5.74 -9.78
N GLU A 25 -17.55 -5.08 -9.18
CA GLU A 25 -18.18 -3.90 -9.79
C GLU A 25 -17.16 -2.78 -10.08
N GLN A 26 -16.31 -2.47 -9.10
CA GLN A 26 -15.25 -1.45 -9.26
C GLN A 26 -14.23 -1.85 -10.34
N ALA A 27 -13.76 -3.10 -10.31
CA ALA A 27 -12.77 -3.61 -11.25
C ALA A 27 -13.29 -3.60 -12.69
N LYS A 28 -14.58 -3.93 -12.89
CA LYS A 28 -15.24 -3.86 -14.19
C LYS A 28 -15.23 -2.43 -14.72
N GLY A 29 -15.65 -1.46 -13.91
CA GLY A 29 -15.64 -0.04 -14.31
C GLY A 29 -14.25 0.47 -14.70
N LEU A 30 -13.22 0.11 -13.92
CA LEU A 30 -11.82 0.46 -14.20
C LEU A 30 -11.31 -0.20 -15.50
N THR A 31 -11.70 -1.44 -15.74
CA THR A 31 -11.33 -2.19 -16.95
C THR A 31 -11.97 -1.59 -18.20
N GLU A 32 -13.27 -1.27 -18.14
CA GLU A 32 -13.98 -0.57 -19.22
C GLU A 32 -13.39 0.83 -19.47
N GLY A 33 -12.91 1.48 -18.41
CA GLY A 33 -12.13 2.72 -18.46
C GLY A 33 -10.72 2.59 -19.04
N LYS A 34 -10.29 1.38 -19.45
CA LYS A 34 -9.00 1.07 -20.06
C LYS A 34 -7.80 1.38 -19.16
N ALA A 35 -7.93 1.14 -17.85
CA ALA A 35 -6.78 1.15 -16.96
C ALA A 35 -5.72 0.13 -17.41
N ASP A 36 -4.43 0.43 -17.20
CA ASP A 36 -3.34 -0.49 -17.52
C ASP A 36 -3.20 -1.62 -16.50
N PHE A 37 -3.59 -1.36 -15.25
CA PHE A 37 -3.55 -2.29 -14.12
C PHE A 37 -4.54 -1.85 -13.03
N LEU A 38 -4.83 -2.75 -12.10
CA LEU A 38 -5.64 -2.46 -10.92
C LEU A 38 -4.72 -2.33 -9.71
N LEU A 39 -4.83 -1.24 -8.95
CA LEU A 39 -4.19 -1.10 -7.65
C LEU A 39 -5.22 -1.30 -6.54
N ILE A 40 -5.11 -2.41 -5.82
CA ILE A 40 -5.85 -2.68 -4.58
C ILE A 40 -5.02 -2.06 -3.46
N GLU A 41 -5.41 -0.86 -3.04
CA GLU A 41 -4.59 0.00 -2.19
C GLU A 41 -5.13 0.05 -0.76
N THR A 42 -4.24 0.34 0.20
CA THR A 42 -4.56 0.69 1.60
C THR A 42 -5.35 -0.38 2.35
N GLN A 43 -5.17 -1.65 1.99
CA GLN A 43 -5.87 -2.73 2.67
C GLN A 43 -5.34 -2.87 4.10
N HIS A 44 -6.23 -2.83 5.08
CA HIS A 44 -5.88 -2.95 6.50
C HIS A 44 -6.27 -4.32 7.08
N ASP A 45 -7.02 -5.12 6.32
CA ASP A 45 -7.32 -6.54 6.54
C ASP A 45 -6.81 -7.36 5.35
N LEU A 46 -6.02 -8.39 5.61
CA LEU A 46 -5.54 -9.31 4.59
C LEU A 46 -6.68 -10.09 3.94
N ARG A 47 -7.73 -10.45 4.70
CA ARG A 47 -8.88 -11.18 4.15
C ARG A 47 -9.64 -10.34 3.13
N GLU A 48 -9.86 -9.06 3.44
CA GLU A 48 -10.48 -8.12 2.51
C GLU A 48 -9.62 -7.91 1.26
N ALA A 49 -8.28 -7.80 1.40
CA ALA A 49 -7.38 -7.72 0.26
C ALA A 49 -7.51 -8.93 -0.69
N LEU A 50 -7.66 -10.13 -0.13
CA LEU A 50 -7.87 -11.36 -0.90
C LEU A 50 -9.24 -11.38 -1.59
N CYS A 51 -10.30 -10.90 -0.91
CA CYS A 51 -11.62 -10.73 -1.53
C CYS A 51 -11.57 -9.73 -2.69
N ALA A 52 -10.87 -8.60 -2.51
CA ALA A 52 -10.68 -7.61 -3.56
C ALA A 52 -9.97 -8.20 -4.78
N LEU A 53 -8.92 -8.99 -4.55
CA LEU A 53 -8.16 -9.65 -5.61
C LEU A 53 -9.02 -10.66 -6.37
N ARG A 54 -9.76 -11.51 -5.66
CA ARG A 54 -10.64 -12.53 -6.25
C ARG A 54 -11.79 -11.88 -7.02
N GLY A 55 -12.46 -10.90 -6.42
CA GLY A 55 -13.52 -10.12 -7.05
C GLY A 55 -13.05 -9.46 -8.35
N ALA A 56 -11.90 -8.79 -8.32
CA ALA A 56 -11.31 -8.17 -9.51
C ALA A 56 -11.03 -9.17 -10.64
N ARG A 57 -10.44 -10.33 -10.31
CA ARG A 57 -10.09 -11.38 -11.29
C ARG A 57 -11.30 -12.09 -11.89
N LYS A 58 -12.48 -12.05 -11.25
CA LYS A 58 -13.72 -12.59 -11.85
C LYS A 58 -14.13 -11.85 -13.12
N VAL A 59 -13.74 -10.58 -13.25
CA VAL A 59 -14.29 -9.66 -14.27
C VAL A 59 -13.23 -8.90 -15.07
N SER A 60 -11.95 -9.07 -14.73
CA SER A 60 -10.84 -8.34 -15.36
C SER A 60 -9.62 -9.24 -15.55
N GLU A 61 -9.00 -9.11 -16.72
CA GLU A 61 -7.70 -9.73 -17.07
C GLU A 61 -6.52 -8.77 -16.79
N LEU A 62 -6.79 -7.56 -16.28
CA LEU A 62 -5.73 -6.62 -15.94
C LEU A 62 -4.89 -7.15 -14.76
N PRO A 63 -3.57 -6.91 -14.75
CA PRO A 63 -2.76 -7.25 -13.60
C PRO A 63 -3.24 -6.46 -12.37
N ALA A 64 -3.45 -7.17 -11.26
CA ALA A 64 -3.85 -6.57 -9.99
C ALA A 64 -2.65 -6.52 -9.03
N PHE A 65 -2.28 -5.31 -8.60
CA PHE A 65 -1.25 -5.06 -7.60
C PHE A 65 -1.92 -4.86 -6.25
N VAL A 66 -1.24 -5.25 -5.17
CA VAL A 66 -1.82 -5.18 -3.81
C VAL A 66 -0.87 -4.45 -2.87
N THR A 67 -1.36 -3.41 -2.20
CA THR A 67 -0.66 -2.80 -1.07
C THR A 67 -1.48 -2.92 0.21
N ILE A 68 -0.78 -3.33 1.27
CA ILE A 68 -1.34 -3.47 2.61
C ILE A 68 -0.71 -2.40 3.51
N THR A 69 -1.51 -1.77 4.35
CA THR A 69 -1.02 -0.78 5.31
C THR A 69 -0.74 -1.42 6.68
N PHE A 70 0.35 -0.99 7.33
CA PHE A 70 0.81 -1.57 8.59
C PHE A 70 0.99 -0.48 9.65
N ASN A 71 0.66 -0.82 10.90
CA ASN A 71 1.00 -0.01 12.06
C ASN A 71 2.32 -0.52 12.67
N LYS A 72 3.19 0.41 13.06
CA LYS A 72 4.40 0.09 13.84
C LYS A 72 4.07 0.05 15.33
N GLY A 73 4.27 -1.10 15.95
CA GLY A 73 4.15 -1.30 17.39
C GLY A 73 5.43 -1.87 18.00
N SER A 74 5.42 -2.14 19.31
CA SER A 74 6.56 -2.73 20.04
C SER A 74 6.96 -4.12 19.53
N ARG A 75 6.02 -4.84 18.91
CA ARG A 75 6.23 -6.19 18.36
C ARG A 75 6.63 -6.18 16.88
N GLY A 76 6.73 -5.02 16.23
CA GLY A 76 6.98 -4.89 14.80
C GLY A 76 5.77 -4.32 14.03
N PHE A 77 5.66 -4.68 12.76
CA PHE A 77 4.68 -4.15 11.82
C PHE A 77 3.52 -5.12 11.63
N PHE A 78 2.30 -4.67 11.88
CA PHE A 78 1.09 -5.48 11.76
C PHE A 78 -0.05 -4.72 11.10
N THR A 79 -0.89 -5.43 10.37
CA THR A 79 -2.17 -4.91 9.87
C THR A 79 -3.11 -4.60 11.03
N LEU A 80 -4.25 -3.96 10.75
CA LEU A 80 -5.26 -3.70 11.78
C LEU A 80 -5.78 -5.02 12.40
N MET A 81 -5.89 -6.06 11.56
CA MET A 81 -6.33 -7.39 11.98
C MET A 81 -5.21 -8.26 12.57
N GLY A 82 -4.01 -7.70 12.74
CA GLY A 82 -2.91 -8.37 13.45
C GLY A 82 -2.08 -9.31 12.60
N ASN A 83 -2.21 -9.28 11.26
CA ASN A 83 -1.33 -10.03 10.36
C ASN A 83 0.05 -9.37 10.31
N SER A 84 1.11 -10.16 10.41
CA SER A 84 2.47 -9.67 10.19
C SER A 84 2.72 -9.39 8.72
N VAL A 85 3.79 -8.64 8.43
CA VAL A 85 4.25 -8.38 7.06
C VAL A 85 4.52 -9.70 6.31
N THR A 86 5.24 -10.64 6.93
CA THR A 86 5.56 -11.95 6.32
C THR A 86 4.30 -12.77 6.01
N GLN A 87 3.32 -12.81 6.92
CA GLN A 87 2.04 -13.50 6.65
C GLN A 87 1.31 -12.91 5.43
N CYS A 88 1.32 -11.58 5.31
CA CYS A 88 0.71 -10.93 4.15
C CYS A 88 1.43 -11.27 2.85
N ILE A 89 2.78 -11.29 2.87
CA ILE A 89 3.59 -11.67 1.70
C ILE A 89 3.26 -13.10 1.26
N GLU A 90 3.30 -14.05 2.19
CA GLU A 90 3.04 -15.47 1.91
C GLU A 90 1.67 -15.70 1.26
N GLU A 91 0.61 -15.07 1.77
CA GLU A 91 -0.73 -15.23 1.19
C GLU A 91 -0.87 -14.56 -0.18
N LEU A 92 -0.28 -13.37 -0.38
CA LEU A 92 -0.33 -12.70 -1.68
C LEU A 92 0.50 -13.42 -2.75
N GLU A 93 1.62 -14.05 -2.37
CA GLU A 93 2.40 -14.90 -3.27
C GLU A 93 1.65 -16.18 -3.67
N LYS A 94 0.94 -16.83 -2.73
CA LYS A 94 0.09 -18.00 -3.04
C LYS A 94 -0.98 -17.66 -4.09
N GLU A 95 -1.50 -16.44 -4.03
CA GLU A 95 -2.46 -15.91 -5.00
C GLU A 95 -1.78 -15.39 -6.29
N ASN A 96 -0.47 -15.55 -6.48
CA ASN A 96 0.28 -15.11 -7.66
C ASN A 96 0.10 -13.62 -7.96
N VAL A 97 0.11 -12.76 -6.94
CA VAL A 97 0.08 -11.31 -7.13
C VAL A 97 1.42 -10.85 -7.74
N PRO A 98 1.42 -10.15 -8.89
CA PRO A 98 2.66 -9.82 -9.60
C PRO A 98 3.47 -8.69 -8.94
N VAL A 99 2.83 -7.82 -8.15
CA VAL A 99 3.47 -6.70 -7.45
C VAL A 99 2.76 -6.49 -6.12
N ILE A 100 3.54 -6.47 -5.03
CA ILE A 100 3.02 -6.24 -3.68
C ILE A 100 3.70 -5.02 -3.05
N GLY A 101 3.17 -4.53 -1.95
CA GLY A 101 3.84 -3.45 -1.24
C GLY A 101 3.06 -2.90 -0.08
N THR A 102 3.41 -1.67 0.29
CA THR A 102 2.76 -0.97 1.39
C THR A 102 2.66 0.53 1.13
N ASN A 103 1.58 1.09 1.64
CA ASN A 103 1.27 2.50 1.52
C ASN A 103 0.59 2.99 2.80
N CYS A 104 0.53 4.32 2.95
CA CYS A 104 -0.11 5.00 4.07
C CYS A 104 0.49 4.62 5.43
N THR A 105 -0.11 5.16 6.50
CA THR A 105 0.19 4.98 7.94
C THR A 105 1.60 5.37 8.38
N LEU A 106 2.60 4.72 7.80
CA LEU A 106 4.02 4.86 8.13
C LEU A 106 4.61 6.16 7.54
N ASP A 107 5.49 6.79 8.30
CA ASP A 107 6.35 7.84 7.76
C ASP A 107 7.46 7.26 6.86
N SER A 108 8.21 8.12 6.18
CA SER A 108 9.22 7.63 5.23
C SER A 108 10.39 6.88 5.89
N SER A 109 10.63 7.08 7.19
CA SER A 109 11.68 6.36 7.91
C SER A 109 11.21 4.96 8.31
N GLU A 110 9.97 4.85 8.80
CA GLU A 110 9.31 3.59 9.12
C GLU A 110 9.08 2.76 7.84
N MET A 111 8.79 3.43 6.72
CA MET A 111 8.66 2.79 5.40
C MET A 111 9.98 2.15 4.92
N VAL A 112 11.15 2.73 5.25
CA VAL A 112 12.46 2.10 4.95
C VAL A 112 12.60 0.77 5.69
N GLU A 113 12.16 0.71 6.94
CA GLU A 113 12.23 -0.50 7.77
C GLU A 113 11.32 -1.60 7.23
N VAL A 114 10.06 -1.27 6.89
CA VAL A 114 9.12 -2.28 6.38
C VAL A 114 9.50 -2.78 5.00
N VAL A 115 10.02 -1.93 4.11
CA VAL A 115 10.52 -2.36 2.78
C VAL A 115 11.66 -3.37 2.92
N LYS A 116 12.53 -3.19 3.93
CA LYS A 116 13.59 -4.16 4.22
C LYS A 116 13.00 -5.53 4.59
N ILE A 117 11.98 -5.55 5.45
CA ILE A 117 11.28 -6.80 5.82
C ILE A 117 10.66 -7.44 4.57
N PHE A 118 9.99 -6.67 3.71
CA PHE A 118 9.45 -7.20 2.44
C PHE A 118 10.56 -7.86 1.61
N ARG A 119 11.66 -7.16 1.39
CA ARG A 119 12.75 -7.68 0.54
C ARG A 119 13.45 -8.91 1.12
N GLU A 120 13.51 -9.04 2.44
CA GLU A 120 14.03 -10.25 3.10
C GLU A 120 13.14 -11.49 2.89
N ASN A 121 11.86 -11.29 2.51
CA ASN A 121 10.86 -12.37 2.42
C ASN A 121 10.29 -12.58 1.01
N THR A 122 10.56 -11.69 0.03
CA THR A 122 10.09 -11.85 -1.36
C THR A 122 11.03 -11.24 -2.40
N PHE A 123 11.01 -11.83 -3.60
CA PHE A 123 11.66 -11.28 -4.80
C PHE A 123 10.71 -10.52 -5.72
N LEU A 124 9.42 -10.44 -5.40
CA LEU A 124 8.46 -9.66 -6.18
C LEU A 124 8.87 -8.18 -6.27
N PRO A 125 8.45 -7.46 -7.33
CA PRO A 125 8.51 -6.02 -7.36
C PRO A 125 7.74 -5.40 -6.19
N LEU A 126 8.33 -4.39 -5.55
CA LEU A 126 7.79 -3.75 -4.35
C LEU A 126 7.31 -2.32 -4.61
N ILE A 127 6.08 -2.01 -4.17
CA ILE A 127 5.54 -0.65 -4.07
C ILE A 127 5.75 -0.10 -2.66
N ALA A 128 6.24 1.13 -2.55
CA ALA A 128 6.39 1.84 -1.27
C ALA A 128 5.89 3.29 -1.38
N GLN A 129 4.83 3.62 -0.63
CA GLN A 129 4.18 4.94 -0.66
C GLN A 129 3.92 5.45 0.76
N ALA A 130 4.93 6.05 1.39
CA ALA A 130 4.82 6.54 2.76
C ALA A 130 3.94 7.80 2.88
N ASN A 131 3.39 8.02 4.08
CA ASN A 131 2.82 9.31 4.45
C ASN A 131 3.92 10.33 4.70
N ALA A 132 3.61 11.62 4.54
CA ALA A 132 4.50 12.73 4.90
C ALA A 132 4.57 12.93 6.43
N GLY A 133 4.78 11.86 7.19
CA GLY A 133 4.74 11.87 8.66
C GLY A 133 3.39 11.46 9.22
N LYS A 134 3.27 11.51 10.55
CA LYS A 134 2.03 11.18 11.25
C LYS A 134 1.03 12.32 11.10
N PRO A 135 -0.26 12.02 10.90
CA PRO A 135 -1.30 13.05 10.89
C PRO A 135 -1.41 13.66 12.30
N ALA A 136 -1.45 14.98 12.36
CA ALA A 136 -1.68 15.77 13.56
C ALA A 136 -2.75 16.82 13.28
N LEU A 137 -3.62 17.07 14.24
CA LEU A 137 -4.54 18.20 14.14
C LEU A 137 -3.75 19.50 14.36
N SER A 138 -3.82 20.40 13.39
CA SER A 138 -3.35 21.76 13.56
C SER A 138 -4.25 22.51 14.55
N ILE A 139 -3.77 23.65 15.02
CA ILE A 139 -4.52 24.54 15.93
C ILE A 139 -5.87 24.96 15.30
N ASP A 140 -5.93 25.03 13.97
CA ASP A 140 -7.11 25.44 13.20
C ASP A 140 -8.05 24.28 12.84
N GLY A 141 -7.79 23.07 13.36
CA GLY A 141 -8.60 21.88 13.11
C GLY A 141 -8.31 21.17 11.78
N ASN A 142 -7.30 21.60 11.03
CA ASN A 142 -6.88 20.95 9.79
C ASN A 142 -5.91 19.80 10.08
N VAL A 143 -5.95 18.73 9.28
CA VAL A 143 -4.95 17.67 9.37
C VAL A 143 -3.65 18.14 8.73
N ALA A 144 -2.60 18.27 9.55
CA ALA A 144 -1.23 18.54 9.12
C ALA A 144 -0.39 17.26 9.24
N TYR A 145 0.64 17.16 8.42
CA TYR A 145 1.55 16.02 8.38
C TYR A 145 2.95 16.45 8.84
N SER A 146 3.54 15.70 9.76
CA SER A 146 4.72 16.16 10.53
C SER A 146 6.03 16.19 9.75
N GLN A 147 6.11 15.53 8.59
CA GLN A 147 7.34 15.37 7.82
C GLN A 147 7.36 16.27 6.58
N GLY A 148 8.18 17.32 6.66
CA GLY A 148 8.45 18.19 5.51
C GLY A 148 9.17 17.48 4.37
N LEU A 149 9.18 18.12 3.19
CA LEU A 149 9.75 17.60 1.95
C LEU A 149 11.15 17.01 2.12
N GLU A 150 12.10 17.79 2.65
CA GLU A 150 13.49 17.36 2.86
C GLU A 150 13.59 16.15 3.80
N GLY A 151 12.81 16.18 4.88
CA GLY A 151 12.73 15.12 5.85
C GLY A 151 12.18 13.82 5.26
N TYR A 152 11.30 13.90 4.26
CA TYR A 152 10.75 12.75 3.56
C TYR A 152 11.73 12.18 2.52
N VAL A 153 12.21 13.05 1.62
CA VAL A 153 12.96 12.60 0.44
C VAL A 153 14.35 12.06 0.76
N ARG A 154 14.94 12.41 1.91
CA ARG A 154 16.22 11.85 2.38
C ARG A 154 16.19 10.32 2.57
N TYR A 155 15.01 9.71 2.74
CA TYR A 155 14.87 8.27 2.96
C TYR A 155 14.70 7.47 1.65
N ILE A 156 14.38 8.14 0.55
CA ILE A 156 14.15 7.51 -0.76
C ILE A 156 15.35 6.70 -1.25
N PRO A 157 16.61 7.19 -1.15
CA PRO A 157 17.76 6.38 -1.55
C PRO A 157 17.89 5.06 -0.80
N GLU A 158 17.49 5.01 0.48
CA GLU A 158 17.55 3.80 1.31
C GLU A 158 16.37 2.88 1.00
N MET A 159 15.17 3.40 0.71
CA MET A 159 14.05 2.57 0.22
C MET A 159 14.42 1.82 -1.07
N ILE A 160 15.04 2.52 -2.03
CA ILE A 160 15.53 1.91 -3.28
C ILE A 160 16.57 0.83 -2.98
N LYS A 161 17.52 1.13 -2.09
CA LYS A 161 18.58 0.18 -1.71
C LYS A 161 18.01 -1.06 -1.02
N ASN A 162 16.95 -0.90 -0.22
CA ASN A 162 16.21 -2.00 0.38
C ASN A 162 15.29 -2.72 -0.62
N GLY A 163 15.25 -2.30 -1.88
CA GLY A 163 14.62 -3.01 -2.97
C GLY A 163 13.22 -2.53 -3.35
N ALA A 164 12.79 -1.33 -2.98
CA ALA A 164 11.58 -0.73 -3.55
C ALA A 164 11.76 -0.49 -5.06
N ASN A 165 10.79 -0.93 -5.86
CA ASN A 165 10.78 -0.78 -7.32
C ASN A 165 9.90 0.39 -7.77
N ILE A 166 8.77 0.56 -7.10
CA ILE A 166 7.79 1.62 -7.36
C ILE A 166 7.73 2.47 -6.09
N ILE A 167 8.05 3.75 -6.23
CA ILE A 167 8.10 4.69 -5.11
C ILE A 167 7.16 5.84 -5.40
N GLY A 168 6.32 6.16 -4.41
CA GLY A 168 5.42 7.29 -4.48
C GLY A 168 5.17 7.89 -3.11
N GLY A 169 4.15 8.73 -3.03
CA GLY A 169 3.68 9.31 -1.79
C GLY A 169 2.21 8.97 -1.55
N CYS A 170 1.84 8.88 -0.28
CA CYS A 170 0.44 8.76 0.15
C CYS A 170 0.03 10.08 0.83
N CYS A 171 -0.68 10.03 1.95
CA CYS A 171 -1.24 11.22 2.58
C CYS A 171 -0.17 12.22 3.04
N GLY A 172 -0.48 13.51 2.88
CA GLY A 172 0.43 14.62 3.19
C GLY A 172 1.51 14.91 2.14
N THR A 173 1.66 14.04 1.14
CA THR A 173 2.54 14.33 -0.01
C THR A 173 1.82 15.19 -1.06
N ASN A 174 2.58 15.82 -1.94
CA ASN A 174 2.07 16.68 -3.01
C ASN A 174 3.03 16.65 -4.22
N PRO A 175 2.72 17.35 -5.33
CA PRO A 175 3.55 17.32 -6.53
C PRO A 175 5.03 17.69 -6.32
N ASN A 176 5.36 18.53 -5.33
CA ASN A 176 6.76 18.86 -5.02
C ASN A 176 7.52 17.63 -4.49
N TYR A 177 6.88 16.80 -3.66
CA TYR A 177 7.44 15.53 -3.19
C TYR A 177 7.73 14.61 -4.38
N ILE A 178 6.75 14.44 -5.27
CA ILE A 178 6.91 13.59 -6.46
C ILE A 178 8.05 14.08 -7.36
N LYS A 179 8.12 15.39 -7.61
CA LYS A 179 9.19 15.99 -8.43
C LYS A 179 10.57 15.73 -7.83
N THR A 180 10.75 16.00 -6.54
CA THR A 180 12.04 15.81 -5.87
C THR A 180 12.43 14.32 -5.79
N MET A 181 11.48 13.41 -5.56
CA MET A 181 11.73 11.97 -5.63
C MET A 181 12.22 11.56 -7.03
N ALA A 182 11.55 12.02 -8.08
CA ALA A 182 11.94 11.71 -9.45
C ALA A 182 13.35 12.22 -9.80
N GLU A 183 13.74 13.39 -9.29
CA GLU A 183 15.10 13.93 -9.45
C GLU A 183 16.15 13.06 -8.74
N ILE A 184 15.86 12.58 -7.53
CA ILE A 184 16.74 11.68 -6.77
C ILE A 184 16.90 10.35 -7.50
N ILE A 185 15.80 9.75 -7.97
CA ILE A 185 15.80 8.46 -8.68
C ILE A 185 16.61 8.57 -9.98
N LYS A 186 16.37 9.61 -10.79
CA LYS A 186 17.10 9.84 -12.06
C LYS A 186 18.60 10.02 -11.87
N LYS A 187 19.05 10.59 -10.75
CA LYS A 187 20.47 10.75 -10.44
C LYS A 187 21.15 9.40 -10.10
N LYS A 188 20.40 8.44 -9.55
CA LYS A 188 20.91 7.10 -9.23
C LYS A 188 20.91 6.13 -10.42
N SER A 189 20.05 6.34 -11.41
CA SER A 189 20.00 5.50 -12.62
C SER A 189 21.07 5.83 -13.66
N LYS A 190 21.92 6.84 -13.39
CA LYS A 190 23.11 7.19 -14.19
C LYS A 190 24.35 6.63 -13.51
#